data_AF-A0A6J2MNI4-F1
#
_entry.id   AF-A0A6J2MNI4-F1
#
_cell.length_a   1.000
_cell.length_b   1.000
_cell.length_c   1.000
_cell.angle_alpha   90.00
_cell.angle_beta   90.00
_cell.angle_gamma   90.00
#
_symmetry.space_group_name_H-M   'P 1'
#
loop_
_entity.id
_entity.type
_entity.pdbx_description
1 polymer ?
#
loop_
_entity_poly.entity_id
_entity_poly.type
_entity_poly.pdbx_seq_one_letter_code
_entity_poly.pdbx_strand_id
1 'polypeptide(L)'
;MAPKKKANRGAKDLEVKKKKGSKKDPVDPTVVEEIRKFYHIQIRDLEDRLARYQRKWDELAVQDKLFHQEFEQLATNKKEIVAFLKRTLNQRVDEITDLNEQLQSLQLAKEIEKDAFEAQLAQVRHEFQETKDQLTSENIVIAGKLAALEEFRLQKEELMEKFTSLEDQLHMQEKEFKDYVYNLEKKSVLDKDRVKKEVIQRLNLVATEFRKVATDQMWDTTKRAILENNTVTLQLSKVSRHGMRLLQENDQLKGSRDKMSKQLELLEDIVKAMATHRRDYRQVILRLTQKCRKEQQGREEAEQLGLLLSQLEQNLLQLQKDKEALRCQRDQLNLQAELQQAKAQQLQQELTEERKVRASLEMALDQAAAFLQDILQQRPPEEEDGDFDIGYHLQHRQMLQQLLAMLGSATGLRSPMESQSWGPKESQYSSTQPPKARSLQQQLSAIKRYQLGDLGLVPRRTHIPPNPEDLRLLSHTTRMRALHSHRNEEIHISDPPKMIKKFSCPEVSLLSK
;
A
#
# COMPACT_ATOMS: atom_id res chain seq x y z
N MET A 1 -79.00 17.69 5.31
CA MET A 1 -79.10 16.35 4.71
C MET A 1 -80.24 15.59 5.34
N ALA A 2 -80.96 14.84 4.50
CA ALA A 2 -82.18 14.11 4.79
C ALA A 2 -81.90 12.77 5.55
N PRO A 3 -82.86 11.85 5.73
CA PRO A 3 -83.90 11.86 6.76
C PRO A 3 -84.12 10.43 7.36
N LYS A 4 -85.20 10.22 8.15
CA LYS A 4 -86.15 9.05 8.18
C LYS A 4 -86.58 8.71 9.62
N LYS A 5 -87.88 8.87 9.94
CA LYS A 5 -89.00 7.87 9.90
C LYS A 5 -88.92 6.89 11.08
N LYS A 6 -89.98 6.59 11.86
CA LYS A 6 -91.41 6.29 11.58
C LYS A 6 -92.25 6.73 12.81
N ALA A 7 -93.49 7.24 12.78
CA ALA A 7 -94.74 6.90 12.08
C ALA A 7 -95.38 5.56 12.48
N ASN A 8 -96.37 5.57 13.39
CA ASN A 8 -97.78 5.16 13.16
C ASN A 8 -98.53 5.13 14.52
N ARG A 9 -99.61 5.91 14.68
CA ARG A 9 -101.01 5.62 14.34
C ARG A 9 -101.59 4.40 15.06
N GLY A 10 -102.52 4.69 15.97
CA GLY A 10 -103.53 3.77 16.49
C GLY A 10 -104.68 4.60 17.06
N ALA A 11 -105.56 5.06 16.19
CA ALA A 11 -106.87 5.63 16.51
C ALA A 11 -107.93 4.58 16.18
N LYS A 12 -108.93 4.42 17.07
CA LYS A 12 -110.27 3.80 16.96
C LYS A 12 -110.70 3.49 18.41
N ASP A 13 -111.91 3.67 18.90
CA ASP A 13 -113.21 4.20 18.47
C ASP A 13 -113.91 4.52 19.83
N LEU A 14 -114.62 5.64 20.00
CA LEU A 14 -116.10 5.73 19.98
C LEU A 14 -116.78 4.53 20.70
N GLU A 15 -117.65 4.66 21.70
CA GLU A 15 -118.82 5.54 21.73
C GLU A 15 -119.49 5.42 23.11
N VAL A 16 -119.69 6.55 23.81
CA VAL A 16 -120.52 6.63 25.01
C VAL A 16 -121.97 6.81 24.58
N LYS A 17 -122.81 5.84 24.94
CA LYS A 17 -124.27 5.80 24.77
C LYS A 17 -124.94 7.16 25.07
N LYS A 18 -125.47 7.81 24.03
CA LYS A 18 -126.47 8.88 24.16
C LYS A 18 -127.88 8.29 24.32
N LYS A 19 -128.59 8.86 25.30
CA LYS A 19 -130.01 8.69 25.60
C LYS A 19 -130.90 9.04 24.40
N LYS A 20 -131.97 8.26 24.22
CA LYS A 20 -133.01 8.41 23.19
C LYS A 20 -134.31 8.92 23.82
N GLY A 21 -134.96 9.85 23.12
CA GLY A 21 -136.42 10.08 23.13
C GLY A 21 -136.93 11.00 24.24
N SER A 22 -137.18 12.28 23.97
CA SER A 22 -138.37 12.83 23.30
C SER A 22 -139.57 12.98 24.24
N LYS A 23 -139.86 14.24 24.60
CA LYS A 23 -141.21 14.82 24.53
C LYS A 23 -141.09 16.35 24.44
N LYS A 24 -141.54 16.88 23.31
CA LYS A 24 -141.80 18.30 23.07
C LYS A 24 -143.14 18.65 23.71
N ASP A 25 -143.17 19.75 24.45
CA ASP A 25 -144.33 20.63 24.61
C ASP A 25 -143.77 22.07 24.65
N PRO A 26 -144.56 23.08 24.23
CA PRO A 26 -144.06 24.31 23.64
C PRO A 26 -143.46 25.22 24.71
N VAL A 27 -142.22 25.66 24.50
CA VAL A 27 -141.55 26.60 25.41
C VAL A 27 -141.56 27.98 24.78
N ASP A 28 -142.15 28.89 25.56
CA ASP A 28 -142.15 30.35 25.45
C ASP A 28 -140.81 30.90 24.89
N PRO A 29 -140.80 31.80 23.88
CA PRO A 29 -139.57 32.32 23.25
C PRO A 29 -138.57 32.96 24.22
N THR A 30 -138.99 33.34 25.43
CA THR A 30 -138.17 33.93 26.49
C THR A 30 -137.14 32.96 27.09
N VAL A 31 -137.50 31.69 27.35
CA VAL A 31 -136.59 30.71 27.97
C VAL A 31 -135.53 30.20 26.97
N VAL A 32 -135.89 30.11 25.69
CA VAL A 32 -134.95 29.74 24.61
C VAL A 32 -133.91 30.84 24.40
N GLU A 33 -134.30 32.11 24.55
CA GLU A 33 -133.37 33.24 24.52
C GLU A 33 -132.41 33.24 25.71
N GLU A 34 -132.86 32.86 26.91
CA GLU A 34 -132.02 32.74 28.10
C GLU A 34 -130.97 31.62 27.96
N ILE A 35 -131.37 30.44 27.47
CA ILE A 35 -130.44 29.33 27.19
C ILE A 35 -129.45 29.71 26.08
N ARG A 36 -129.92 30.41 25.03
CA ARG A 36 -129.04 30.93 23.98
C ARG A 36 -128.04 31.94 24.56
N LYS A 37 -128.47 32.87 25.42
CA LYS A 37 -127.59 33.83 26.11
C LYS A 37 -126.56 33.12 27.00
N PHE A 38 -126.95 32.08 27.74
CA PHE A 38 -126.03 31.25 28.54
C PHE A 38 -124.93 30.62 27.68
N TYR A 39 -125.28 29.97 26.57
CA TYR A 39 -124.27 29.39 25.66
C TYR A 39 -123.42 30.47 24.97
N HIS A 40 -123.95 31.65 24.67
CA HIS A 40 -123.15 32.76 24.11
C HIS A 40 -122.17 33.34 25.15
N ILE A 41 -122.51 33.33 26.44
CA ILE A 41 -121.58 33.69 27.52
C ILE A 41 -120.50 32.61 27.65
N GLN A 42 -120.89 31.33 27.63
CA GLN A 42 -119.94 30.21 27.70
C GLN A 42 -118.98 30.18 26.50
N ILE A 43 -119.48 30.45 25.29
CA ILE A 43 -118.64 30.58 24.08
C ILE A 43 -117.66 31.73 24.25
N ARG A 44 -118.11 32.91 24.72
CA ARG A 44 -117.22 34.04 25.02
C ARG A 44 -116.16 33.69 26.07
N ASP A 45 -116.53 33.02 27.15
CA ASP A 45 -115.57 32.59 28.18
C ASP A 45 -114.52 31.61 27.64
N LEU A 46 -114.95 30.69 26.75
CA LEU A 46 -114.06 29.74 26.08
C LEU A 46 -113.16 30.42 25.04
N GLU A 47 -113.70 31.36 24.26
CA GLU A 47 -112.95 32.20 23.31
C GLU A 47 -111.92 33.06 24.05
N ASP A 48 -112.29 33.68 25.16
CA ASP A 48 -111.37 34.44 26.02
C ASP A 48 -110.29 33.54 26.62
N ARG A 49 -110.65 32.30 27.02
CA ARG A 49 -109.68 31.31 27.50
C ARG A 49 -108.73 30.88 26.38
N LEU A 50 -109.24 30.70 25.17
CA LEU A 50 -108.46 30.35 23.99
C LEU A 50 -107.52 31.50 23.62
N ALA A 51 -107.99 32.75 23.63
CA ALA A 51 -107.18 33.94 23.39
C ALA A 51 -106.09 34.11 24.45
N ARG A 52 -106.37 33.83 25.73
CA ARG A 52 -105.36 33.78 26.80
C ARG A 52 -104.30 32.71 26.56
N TYR A 53 -104.70 31.52 26.10
CA TYR A 53 -103.74 30.47 25.76
C TYR A 53 -102.93 30.79 24.51
N GLN A 54 -103.53 31.43 23.50
CA GLN A 54 -102.81 31.91 22.32
C GLN A 54 -101.76 32.95 22.70
N ARG A 55 -102.13 33.99 23.47
CA ARG A 55 -101.16 35.01 23.95
C ARG A 55 -100.02 34.37 24.74
N LYS A 56 -100.33 33.45 25.66
CA LYS A 56 -99.29 32.71 26.40
C LYS A 56 -98.41 31.85 25.50
N TRP A 57 -98.98 31.25 24.46
CA TRP A 57 -98.22 30.46 23.48
C TRP A 57 -97.31 31.35 22.63
N ASP A 58 -97.81 32.50 22.18
CA ASP A 58 -97.04 33.50 21.44
C ASP A 58 -95.91 34.08 22.31
N GLU A 59 -96.19 34.39 23.58
CA GLU A 59 -95.17 34.83 24.56
C GLU A 59 -94.08 33.77 24.76
N LEU A 60 -94.47 32.51 24.99
CA LEU A 60 -93.51 31.40 25.11
C LEU A 60 -92.73 31.16 23.82
N ALA A 61 -93.36 31.29 22.65
CA ALA A 61 -92.70 31.14 21.35
C ALA A 61 -91.70 32.27 21.08
N VAL A 62 -91.99 33.50 21.52
CA VAL A 62 -91.04 34.62 21.46
C VAL A 62 -89.89 34.38 22.43
N GLN A 63 -90.16 33.95 23.66
CA GLN A 63 -89.11 33.64 24.65
C GLN A 63 -88.18 32.51 24.16
N ASP A 64 -88.74 31.43 23.61
CA ASP A 64 -87.96 30.30 23.08
C ASP A 64 -87.05 30.75 21.92
N LYS A 65 -87.56 31.62 21.02
CA LYS A 65 -86.74 32.23 19.95
C LYS A 65 -85.62 33.11 20.51
N LEU A 66 -85.90 33.93 21.53
CA LEU A 66 -84.89 34.78 22.16
C LEU A 66 -83.79 33.93 22.83
N PHE A 67 -84.17 32.91 23.60
CA PHE A 67 -83.22 31.97 24.17
C PHE A 67 -82.39 31.28 23.09
N HIS A 68 -83.02 30.84 21.99
CA HIS A 68 -82.28 30.23 20.89
C HIS A 68 -81.25 31.18 20.27
N GLN A 69 -81.62 32.45 20.06
CA GLN A 69 -80.71 33.47 19.57
C GLN A 69 -79.55 33.74 20.54
N GLU A 70 -79.82 33.84 21.84
CA GLU A 70 -78.80 34.00 22.88
C GLU A 70 -77.85 32.79 22.92
N PHE A 71 -78.38 31.57 22.81
CA PHE A 71 -77.58 30.36 22.75
C PHE A 71 -76.72 30.31 21.48
N GLU A 72 -77.26 30.70 20.33
CA GLU A 72 -76.50 30.78 19.09
C GLU A 72 -75.38 31.82 19.18
N GLN A 73 -75.67 33.03 19.70
CA GLN A 73 -74.67 34.07 19.94
C GLN A 73 -73.58 33.61 20.91
N LEU A 74 -73.96 32.92 21.98
CA LEU A 74 -73.00 32.39 22.94
C LEU A 74 -72.15 31.27 22.31
N ALA A 75 -72.74 30.45 21.45
CA ALA A 75 -72.01 29.44 20.69
C ALA A 75 -71.06 30.04 19.64
N THR A 76 -71.46 31.10 18.94
CA THR A 76 -70.58 31.82 18.00
C THR A 76 -69.44 32.49 18.75
N ASN A 77 -69.73 33.22 19.84
CA ASN A 77 -68.71 33.86 20.67
C ASN A 77 -67.70 32.84 21.22
N LYS A 78 -68.17 31.68 21.71
CA LYS A 78 -67.27 30.59 22.13
C LYS A 78 -66.39 30.09 20.99
N LYS A 79 -66.95 29.88 19.79
CA LYS A 79 -66.18 29.46 18.62
C LYS A 79 -65.14 30.50 18.23
N GLU A 80 -65.50 31.78 18.25
CA GLU A 80 -64.59 32.89 17.93
C GLU A 80 -63.46 33.03 18.95
N ILE A 81 -63.77 32.98 20.25
CA ILE A 81 -62.76 33.00 21.32
C ILE A 81 -61.82 31.81 21.18
N VAL A 82 -62.35 30.60 20.99
CA VAL A 82 -61.52 29.40 20.79
C VAL A 82 -60.67 29.53 19.53
N ALA A 83 -61.21 30.06 18.43
CA ALA A 83 -60.45 30.27 17.19
C ALA A 83 -59.36 31.33 17.38
N PHE A 84 -59.63 32.41 18.09
CA PHE A 84 -58.63 33.43 18.44
C PHE A 84 -57.52 32.83 19.30
N LEU A 85 -57.87 32.15 20.40
CA LEU A 85 -56.88 31.51 21.28
C LEU A 85 -56.05 30.46 20.56
N LYS A 86 -56.65 29.66 19.66
CA LYS A 86 -55.90 28.72 18.82
C LYS A 86 -54.94 29.41 17.86
N ARG A 87 -55.37 30.49 17.21
CA ARG A 87 -54.50 31.26 16.31
C ARG A 87 -53.33 31.87 17.08
N THR A 88 -53.59 32.52 18.21
CA THR A 88 -52.54 33.12 19.04
C THR A 88 -51.60 32.06 19.60
N LEU A 89 -52.12 30.91 20.05
CA LEU A 89 -51.29 29.80 20.52
C LEU A 89 -50.38 29.27 19.40
N ASN A 90 -50.93 29.04 18.21
CA ASN A 90 -50.14 28.57 17.07
C ASN A 90 -49.06 29.58 16.69
N GLN A 91 -49.38 30.88 16.63
CA GLN A 91 -48.39 31.93 16.39
C GLN A 91 -47.24 31.90 17.41
N ARG A 92 -47.55 31.69 18.70
CA ARG A 92 -46.50 31.55 19.73
C ARG A 92 -45.69 30.27 19.57
N VAL A 93 -46.30 29.17 19.14
CA VAL A 93 -45.59 27.93 18.85
C VAL A 93 -44.65 28.13 17.67
N ASP A 94 -45.12 28.74 16.59
CA ASP A 94 -44.32 29.05 15.40
C ASP A 94 -43.15 30.00 15.73
N GLU A 95 -43.40 31.04 16.53
CA GLU A 95 -42.33 31.93 17.06
C GLU A 95 -41.30 31.15 17.89
N ILE A 96 -41.74 30.22 18.73
CA ILE A 96 -40.84 29.38 19.53
C ILE A 96 -40.03 28.43 18.63
N THR A 97 -40.63 27.86 17.58
CA THR A 97 -39.88 26.99 16.65
C THR A 97 -38.85 27.79 15.87
N ASP A 98 -39.20 28.97 15.35
CA ASP A 98 -38.27 29.82 14.60
C ASP A 98 -37.09 30.26 15.48
N LEU A 99 -37.36 30.67 16.73
CA LEU A 99 -36.30 31.03 17.68
C LEU A 99 -35.41 29.84 18.06
N ASN A 100 -35.99 28.64 18.19
CA ASN A 100 -35.21 27.43 18.45
C ASN A 100 -34.33 27.04 17.25
N GLU A 101 -34.84 27.15 16.03
CA GLU A 101 -34.06 26.90 14.80
C GLU A 101 -32.91 27.90 14.68
N GLN A 102 -33.17 29.19 14.92
CA GLN A 102 -32.13 30.22 14.95
C GLN A 102 -31.07 29.92 16.02
N LEU A 103 -31.51 29.54 17.23
CA LEU A 103 -30.61 29.17 18.31
C LEU A 103 -29.73 27.97 17.94
N GLN A 104 -30.29 26.92 17.34
CA GLN A 104 -29.55 25.76 16.88
C GLN A 104 -28.56 26.14 15.77
N SER A 105 -28.97 26.95 14.79
CA SER A 105 -28.08 27.42 13.73
C SER A 105 -26.90 28.22 14.29
N LEU A 106 -27.14 29.06 15.30
CA LEU A 106 -26.10 29.85 15.96
C LEU A 106 -25.17 28.96 16.80
N GLN A 107 -25.70 27.92 17.46
CA GLN A 107 -24.90 26.93 18.15
C GLN A 107 -23.98 26.17 17.19
N LEU A 108 -24.51 25.69 16.06
CA LEU A 108 -23.72 25.02 15.03
C LEU A 108 -22.65 25.95 14.45
N ALA A 109 -22.98 27.20 14.15
CA ALA A 109 -22.01 28.19 13.67
C ALA A 109 -20.89 28.42 14.69
N LYS A 110 -21.23 28.54 15.98
CA LYS A 110 -20.26 28.67 17.07
C LYS A 110 -19.37 27.44 17.20
N GLU A 111 -19.92 26.23 17.03
CA GLU A 111 -19.14 24.99 17.04
C GLU A 111 -18.16 24.92 15.87
N ILE A 112 -18.61 25.26 14.66
CA ILE A 112 -17.74 25.33 13.47
C ILE A 112 -16.62 26.35 13.66
N GLU A 113 -16.91 27.53 14.20
CA GLU A 113 -15.88 28.54 14.48
C GLU A 113 -14.87 28.05 15.53
N LYS A 114 -15.34 27.39 16.60
CA LYS A 114 -14.45 26.78 17.60
C LYS A 114 -13.55 25.74 16.98
N ASP A 115 -14.10 24.81 16.21
CA ASP A 115 -13.34 23.76 15.53
C ASP A 115 -12.31 24.36 14.57
N ALA A 116 -12.66 25.44 13.86
CA ALA A 116 -11.73 26.17 13.01
C ALA A 116 -10.59 26.83 13.81
N PHE A 117 -10.87 27.46 14.95
CA PHE A 117 -9.84 28.03 15.82
C PHE A 117 -8.96 26.95 16.47
N GLU A 118 -9.53 25.82 16.88
CA GLU A 118 -8.79 24.69 17.42
C GLU A 118 -7.87 24.08 16.36
N ALA A 119 -8.33 23.95 15.12
CA ALA A 119 -7.53 23.51 13.99
C ALA A 119 -6.38 24.48 13.68
N GLN A 120 -6.64 25.80 13.66
CA GLN A 120 -5.59 26.81 13.48
C GLN A 120 -4.56 26.76 14.63
N LEU A 121 -5.01 26.63 15.88
CA LEU A 121 -4.12 26.51 17.03
C LEU A 121 -3.27 25.23 16.95
N ALA A 122 -3.86 24.11 16.52
CA ALA A 122 -3.14 22.85 16.32
C ALA A 122 -2.11 22.97 15.18
N GLN A 123 -2.48 23.60 14.07
CA GLN A 123 -1.58 23.88 12.95
C GLN A 123 -0.38 24.73 13.41
N VAL A 124 -0.64 25.86 14.07
CA VAL A 124 0.43 26.75 14.57
C VAL A 124 1.34 26.01 15.55
N ARG A 125 0.78 25.19 16.46
CA ARG A 125 1.59 24.35 17.37
C ARG A 125 2.46 23.35 16.61
N HIS A 126 1.92 22.73 15.56
CA HIS A 126 2.66 21.80 14.72
C HIS A 126 3.81 22.51 13.99
N GLU A 127 3.55 23.66 13.37
CA GLU A 127 4.57 24.47 12.68
C GLU A 127 5.67 24.94 13.65
N PHE A 128 5.30 25.37 14.86
CA PHE A 128 6.28 25.72 15.90
C PHE A 128 7.12 24.51 16.34
N GLN A 129 6.51 23.34 16.46
CA GLN A 129 7.24 22.13 16.84
C GLN A 129 8.18 21.68 15.72
N GLU A 130 7.74 21.72 14.45
CA GLU A 130 8.60 21.43 13.29
C GLU A 130 9.78 22.39 13.18
N THR A 131 9.55 23.70 13.31
CA THR A 131 10.63 24.70 13.26
C THR A 131 11.63 24.52 14.40
N LYS A 132 11.14 24.17 15.61
CA LYS A 132 12.00 23.79 16.73
C LYS A 132 12.81 22.54 16.42
N ASP A 133 12.20 21.51 15.84
CA ASP A 133 12.87 20.25 15.50
C ASP A 133 13.91 20.46 14.37
N GLN A 134 13.62 21.32 13.40
CA GLN A 134 14.56 21.76 12.37
C GLN A 134 15.76 22.48 12.99
N LEU A 135 15.54 23.53 13.79
CA LEU A 135 16.62 24.29 14.44
C LEU A 135 17.46 23.43 15.40
N THR A 136 16.84 22.47 16.10
CA THR A 136 17.60 21.54 16.95
C THR A 136 18.44 20.58 16.13
N SER A 137 17.93 20.08 14.99
CA SER A 137 18.72 19.26 14.06
C SER A 137 19.90 20.03 13.45
N GLU A 138 19.70 21.29 13.08
CA GLU A 138 20.76 22.17 12.57
C GLU A 138 21.83 22.42 13.64
N ASN A 139 21.42 22.69 14.88
CA ASN A 139 22.35 22.86 16.01
C ASN A 139 23.18 21.59 16.26
N ILE A 140 22.58 20.40 16.17
CA ILE A 140 23.31 19.13 16.29
C ILE A 140 24.36 19.00 15.18
N VAL A 141 23.98 19.32 13.94
CA VAL A 141 24.91 19.28 12.79
C VAL A 141 26.04 20.30 12.95
N ILE A 142 25.74 21.52 13.39
CA ILE A 142 26.74 22.56 13.64
C ILE A 142 27.68 22.13 14.78
N ALA A 143 27.15 21.56 15.86
CA ALA A 143 27.96 21.00 16.95
C ALA A 143 28.90 19.89 16.45
N GLY A 144 28.42 19.01 15.57
CA GLY A 144 29.24 18.00 14.91
C GLY A 144 30.35 18.61 14.03
N LYS A 145 30.04 19.67 13.25
CA LYS A 145 31.03 20.41 12.46
C LYS A 145 32.07 21.10 13.35
N LEU A 146 31.65 21.64 14.50
CA LEU A 146 32.54 22.28 15.47
C LEU A 146 33.52 21.26 16.07
N ALA A 147 33.02 20.09 16.50
CA ALA A 147 33.86 19.01 17.02
C ALA A 147 34.90 18.55 15.98
N ALA A 148 34.51 18.37 14.72
CA ALA A 148 35.44 18.02 13.64
C ALA A 148 36.49 19.12 13.39
N LEU A 149 36.12 20.40 13.54
CA LEU A 149 37.06 21.53 13.42
C LEU A 149 38.03 21.57 14.61
N GLU A 150 37.56 21.29 15.82
CA GLU A 150 38.40 21.15 17.02
C GLU A 150 39.39 19.99 16.90
N GLU A 151 38.96 18.83 16.40
CA GLU A 151 39.84 17.70 16.09
C GLU A 151 40.90 18.08 15.05
N PHE A 152 40.51 18.76 13.97
CA PHE A 152 41.46 19.24 12.96
C PHE A 152 42.46 20.24 13.55
N ARG A 153 42.01 21.15 14.41
CA ARG A 153 42.85 22.12 15.11
C ARG A 153 43.88 21.39 15.98
N LEU A 154 43.46 20.39 16.74
CA LEU A 154 44.32 19.59 17.62
C LEU A 154 45.34 18.78 16.80
N GLN A 155 44.92 18.13 15.71
CA GLN A 155 45.84 17.43 14.80
C GLN A 155 46.89 18.36 14.18
N LYS A 156 46.48 19.59 13.82
CA LYS A 156 47.42 20.60 13.31
C LYS A 156 48.45 20.97 14.37
N GLU A 157 48.04 21.19 15.61
CA GLU A 157 48.95 21.50 16.72
C GLU A 157 49.93 20.36 16.98
N GLU A 158 49.46 19.12 17.09
CA GLU A 158 50.34 17.95 17.24
C GLU A 158 51.35 17.82 16.09
N LEU A 159 50.93 18.12 14.86
CA LEU A 159 51.82 18.10 13.71
C LEU A 159 52.85 19.23 13.78
N MET A 160 52.45 20.44 14.17
CA MET A 160 53.36 21.56 14.37
C MET A 160 54.38 21.27 15.47
N GLU A 161 53.98 20.70 16.60
CA GLU A 161 54.90 20.29 17.67
C GLU A 161 55.91 19.23 17.19
N LYS A 162 55.47 18.26 16.38
CA LYS A 162 56.38 17.29 15.75
C LYS A 162 57.36 17.99 14.81
N PHE A 163 56.91 18.94 14.00
CA PHE A 163 57.78 19.73 13.14
C PHE A 163 58.81 20.53 13.93
N THR A 164 58.41 21.26 14.97
CA THR A 164 59.34 22.02 15.81
C THR A 164 60.35 21.10 16.49
N SER A 165 59.91 19.92 16.97
CA SER A 165 60.84 18.95 17.57
C SER A 165 61.87 18.40 16.58
N LEU A 166 61.48 18.20 15.31
CA LEU A 166 62.38 17.75 14.25
C LEU A 166 63.32 18.87 13.81
N GLU A 167 62.84 20.11 13.74
CA GLU A 167 63.67 21.30 13.47
C GLU A 167 64.72 21.49 14.56
N ASP A 168 64.33 21.35 15.84
CA ASP A 168 65.25 21.42 16.97
C ASP A 168 66.30 20.31 16.90
N GLN A 169 65.90 19.07 16.58
CA GLN A 169 66.84 17.95 16.39
C GLN A 169 67.82 18.22 15.24
N LEU A 170 67.34 18.74 14.11
CA LEU A 170 68.17 19.08 12.97
C LEU A 170 69.16 20.20 13.34
N HIS A 171 68.70 21.22 14.06
CA HIS A 171 69.56 22.30 14.54
C HIS A 171 70.63 21.79 15.53
N MET A 172 70.29 20.84 16.40
CA MET A 172 71.26 20.20 17.29
C MET A 172 72.29 19.39 16.50
N GLN A 173 71.87 18.57 15.54
CA GLN A 173 72.79 17.86 14.65
C GLN A 173 73.70 18.82 13.88
N GLU A 174 73.17 19.92 13.34
CA GLU A 174 73.96 20.92 12.63
C GLU A 174 75.01 21.57 13.53
N LYS A 175 74.65 21.89 14.78
CA LYS A 175 75.60 22.38 15.79
C LYS A 175 76.69 21.35 16.09
N GLU A 176 76.30 20.09 16.33
CA GLU A 176 77.25 18.99 16.58
C GLU A 176 78.20 18.76 15.40
N PHE A 177 77.71 18.81 14.16
CA PHE A 177 78.55 18.71 12.96
C PHE A 177 79.50 19.91 12.81
N LYS A 178 79.03 21.14 13.08
CA LYS A 178 79.90 22.34 13.08
C LYS A 178 81.01 22.21 14.11
N ASP A 179 80.68 21.77 15.33
CA ASP A 179 81.66 21.55 16.39
C ASP A 179 82.63 20.41 16.03
N TYR A 180 82.15 19.35 15.41
CA TYR A 180 82.97 18.24 14.92
C TYR A 180 83.97 18.70 13.84
N VAL A 181 83.51 19.46 12.85
CA VAL A 181 84.36 20.04 11.79
C VAL A 181 85.38 20.99 12.40
N TYR A 182 84.96 21.90 13.28
CA TYR A 182 85.87 22.81 13.98
C TYR A 182 86.95 22.06 14.76
N ASN A 183 86.58 20.99 15.47
CA ASN A 183 87.53 20.15 16.19
C ASN A 183 88.50 19.41 15.26
N LEU A 184 88.03 18.90 14.12
CA LEU A 184 88.89 18.28 13.10
C LEU A 184 89.84 19.30 12.47
N GLU A 185 89.36 20.49 12.11
CA GLU A 185 90.17 21.57 11.57
C GLU A 185 91.23 22.00 12.58
N LYS A 186 90.84 22.20 13.85
CA LYS A 186 91.77 22.50 14.95
C LYS A 186 92.84 21.41 15.09
N LYS A 187 92.46 20.13 15.08
CA LYS A 187 93.41 19.01 15.12
C LYS A 187 94.35 19.02 13.91
N SER A 188 93.82 19.21 12.70
CA SER A 188 94.61 19.29 11.47
C SER A 188 95.61 20.44 11.48
N VAL A 189 95.20 21.63 11.97
CA VAL A 189 96.10 22.79 12.11
C VAL A 189 97.20 22.49 13.13
N LEU A 190 96.85 21.92 14.29
CA LEU A 190 97.84 21.53 15.31
C LEU A 190 98.82 20.47 14.79
N ASP A 191 98.34 19.46 14.06
CA ASP A 191 99.19 18.42 13.46
C ASP A 191 100.09 18.99 12.35
N LYS A 192 99.58 19.90 11.51
CA LYS A 192 100.40 20.62 10.52
C LYS A 192 101.49 21.43 11.20
N ASP A 193 101.18 22.14 12.27
CA ASP A 193 102.17 22.91 13.01
C ASP A 193 103.16 22.02 13.77
N ARG A 194 102.72 20.88 14.29
CA ARG A 194 103.59 19.86 14.86
C ARG A 194 104.56 19.31 13.81
N VAL A 195 104.06 18.92 12.63
CA VAL A 195 104.90 18.43 11.52
C VAL A 195 105.85 19.52 11.04
N LYS A 196 105.41 20.77 10.92
CA LYS A 196 106.31 21.90 10.59
C LYS A 196 107.41 22.05 11.63
N LYS A 197 107.10 21.98 12.93
CA LYS A 197 108.09 22.02 14.01
C LYS A 197 109.07 20.85 13.90
N GLU A 198 108.57 19.63 13.69
CA GLU A 198 109.41 18.43 13.48
C GLU A 198 110.30 18.56 12.23
N VAL A 199 109.77 19.09 11.12
CA VAL A 199 110.54 19.35 9.89
C VAL A 199 111.60 20.40 10.13
N ILE A 200 111.30 21.52 10.79
CA ILE A 200 112.29 22.56 11.13
C ILE A 200 113.38 21.99 12.03
N GLN A 201 113.02 21.18 13.03
CA GLN A 201 114.00 20.51 13.90
C GLN A 201 114.90 19.56 13.10
N ARG A 202 114.32 18.70 12.25
CA ARG A 202 115.07 17.81 11.37
C ARG A 202 115.92 18.57 10.37
N LEU A 203 115.43 19.68 9.82
CA LEU A 203 116.15 20.50 8.85
C LEU A 203 117.29 21.26 9.51
N ASN A 204 117.15 21.70 10.77
CA ASN A 204 118.25 22.24 11.56
C ASN A 204 119.30 21.17 11.85
N LEU A 205 118.89 19.96 12.25
CA LEU A 205 119.80 18.83 12.44
C LEU A 205 120.53 18.50 11.12
N VAL A 206 119.79 18.34 10.03
CA VAL A 206 120.29 18.07 8.70
C VAL A 206 121.17 19.22 8.21
N ALA A 207 120.89 20.49 8.51
CA ALA A 207 121.76 21.62 8.20
C ALA A 207 123.05 21.59 9.02
N THR A 208 123.03 21.16 10.27
CA THR A 208 124.27 20.93 11.05
C THR A 208 125.08 19.77 10.51
N GLU A 209 124.42 18.68 10.08
CA GLU A 209 125.05 17.54 9.43
C GLU A 209 125.57 17.90 8.03
N PHE A 210 124.83 18.68 7.22
CA PHE A 210 125.29 19.18 5.93
C PHE A 210 126.41 20.20 6.06
N ARG A 211 126.46 21.05 7.09
CA ARG A 211 127.64 21.89 7.33
C ARG A 211 128.86 21.02 7.63
N LYS A 212 128.73 19.93 8.38
CA LYS A 212 129.82 18.97 8.61
C LYS A 212 130.20 18.23 7.32
N VAL A 213 129.24 17.65 6.62
CA VAL A 213 129.44 16.85 5.39
C VAL A 213 129.86 17.69 4.18
N ALA A 214 129.37 18.92 4.02
CA ALA A 214 129.78 19.83 2.94
C ALA A 214 131.21 20.35 3.13
N THR A 215 131.67 20.42 4.38
CA THR A 215 133.09 20.67 4.68
C THR A 215 133.96 19.47 4.26
N ASP A 216 133.40 18.26 4.30
CA ASP A 216 134.14 17.01 4.04
C ASP A 216 133.99 16.41 2.62
N GLN A 217 132.93 16.74 1.84
CA GLN A 217 132.59 16.00 0.60
C GLN A 217 132.12 16.85 -0.60
N MET A 218 132.46 18.14 -0.66
CA MET A 218 131.92 19.11 -1.64
C MET A 218 131.99 18.72 -3.14
N TRP A 219 132.85 17.77 -3.52
CA TRP A 219 133.02 17.34 -4.92
C TRP A 219 132.32 16.02 -5.27
N ASP A 220 132.12 15.11 -4.31
CA ASP A 220 131.43 13.83 -4.54
C ASP A 220 129.90 13.99 -4.56
N THR A 221 129.37 14.98 -3.84
CA THR A 221 127.92 15.23 -3.73
C THR A 221 127.32 15.77 -5.03
N THR A 222 128.04 16.63 -5.77
CA THR A 222 127.54 17.22 -7.03
C THR A 222 127.39 16.17 -8.12
N LYS A 223 128.31 15.19 -8.19
CA LYS A 223 128.26 14.09 -9.15
C LYS A 223 127.13 13.10 -8.85
N ARG A 224 126.89 12.80 -7.56
CA ARG A 224 125.83 11.88 -7.12
C ARG A 224 124.42 12.50 -7.26
N ALA A 225 124.26 13.78 -6.96
CA ALA A 225 123.01 14.52 -7.09
C ALA A 225 122.48 14.56 -8.54
N ILE A 226 123.35 14.68 -9.54
CA ILE A 226 122.95 14.67 -10.97
C ILE A 226 122.39 13.30 -11.38
N LEU A 227 123.01 12.21 -10.93
CA LEU A 227 122.55 10.85 -11.25
C LEU A 227 121.24 10.50 -10.54
N GLU A 228 121.09 10.90 -9.29
CA GLU A 228 119.86 10.71 -8.51
C GLU A 228 118.70 11.55 -9.08
N ASN A 229 118.95 12.79 -9.51
CA ASN A 229 117.93 13.65 -10.12
C ASN A 229 117.42 13.07 -11.46
N ASN A 230 118.31 12.53 -12.28
CA ASN A 230 117.92 11.81 -13.50
C ASN A 230 117.06 10.57 -13.20
N THR A 231 117.41 9.83 -12.14
CA THR A 231 116.67 8.63 -11.73
C THR A 231 115.28 8.98 -11.18
N VAL A 232 115.19 10.03 -10.35
CA VAL A 232 113.92 10.56 -9.82
C VAL A 232 113.04 11.10 -10.94
N THR A 233 113.62 11.81 -11.91
CA THR A 233 112.89 12.32 -13.09
C THR A 233 112.30 11.16 -13.90
N LEU A 234 113.06 10.08 -14.09
CA LEU A 234 112.57 8.88 -14.75
C LEU A 234 111.43 8.21 -13.95
N GLN A 235 111.57 8.09 -12.64
CA GLN A 235 110.51 7.53 -11.79
C GLN A 235 109.26 8.42 -11.77
N LEU A 236 109.40 9.75 -11.72
CA LEU A 236 108.30 10.70 -11.78
C LEU A 236 107.53 10.59 -13.10
N SER A 237 108.23 10.38 -14.22
CA SER A 237 107.59 10.13 -15.52
C SER A 237 106.79 8.83 -15.53
N LYS A 238 107.28 7.77 -14.85
CA LYS A 238 106.56 6.49 -14.71
C LYS A 238 105.32 6.63 -13.83
N VAL A 239 105.44 7.36 -12.70
CA VAL A 239 104.32 7.63 -11.79
C VAL A 239 103.27 8.51 -12.46
N SER A 240 103.67 9.56 -13.19
CA SER A 240 102.76 10.40 -13.97
C SER A 240 102.00 9.59 -15.02
N ARG A 241 102.69 8.71 -15.75
CA ARG A 241 102.06 7.80 -16.72
C ARG A 241 101.11 6.81 -16.05
N HIS A 242 101.40 6.36 -14.84
CA HIS A 242 100.50 5.51 -14.08
C HIS A 242 99.26 6.28 -13.57
N GLY A 243 99.45 7.50 -13.06
CA GLY A 243 98.35 8.38 -12.65
C GLY A 243 97.41 8.71 -13.81
N MET A 244 97.95 8.94 -15.01
CA MET A 244 97.14 9.17 -16.21
C MET A 244 96.34 7.92 -16.63
N ARG A 245 96.90 6.72 -16.50
CA ARG A 245 96.15 5.47 -16.74
C ARG A 245 95.03 5.27 -15.72
N LEU A 246 95.31 5.49 -14.43
CA LEU A 246 94.29 5.41 -13.38
C LEU A 246 93.17 6.43 -13.58
N LEU A 247 93.48 7.64 -14.06
CA LEU A 247 92.48 8.65 -14.40
C LEU A 247 91.58 8.18 -15.55
N GLN A 248 92.18 7.64 -16.62
CA GLN A 248 91.43 7.06 -17.73
C GLN A 248 90.53 5.90 -17.30
N GLU A 249 91.02 5.00 -16.45
CA GLU A 249 90.22 3.91 -15.86
C GLU A 249 89.09 4.47 -15.00
N ASN A 250 89.35 5.50 -14.19
CA ASN A 250 88.33 6.14 -13.36
C ASN A 250 87.22 6.77 -14.20
N ASP A 251 87.57 7.42 -15.30
CA ASP A 251 86.61 8.03 -16.22
C ASP A 251 85.78 6.96 -16.95
N GLN A 252 86.39 5.84 -17.35
CA GLN A 252 85.67 4.69 -17.91
C GLN A 252 84.71 4.05 -16.88
N LEU A 253 85.14 3.92 -15.63
CA LEU A 253 84.31 3.40 -14.54
C LEU A 253 83.15 4.34 -14.21
N LYS A 254 83.38 5.66 -14.19
CA LYS A 254 82.32 6.67 -14.06
C LYS A 254 81.31 6.57 -15.21
N GLY A 255 81.79 6.51 -16.45
CA GLY A 255 80.92 6.34 -17.61
C GLY A 255 80.11 5.03 -17.55
N SER A 256 80.70 3.96 -17.04
CA SER A 256 79.99 2.68 -16.83
C SER A 256 78.96 2.78 -15.71
N ARG A 257 79.30 3.41 -14.58
CA ARG A 257 78.38 3.67 -13.46
C ARG A 257 77.19 4.52 -13.91
N ASP A 258 77.42 5.57 -14.68
CA ASP A 258 76.37 6.47 -15.14
C ASP A 258 75.43 5.75 -16.14
N LYS A 259 75.97 4.84 -16.98
CA LYS A 259 75.14 3.95 -17.81
C LYS A 259 74.28 3.02 -16.97
N MET A 260 74.83 2.39 -15.94
CA MET A 260 74.07 1.52 -15.03
C MET A 260 73.02 2.31 -14.24
N SER A 261 73.32 3.54 -13.80
CA SER A 261 72.37 4.43 -13.13
C SER A 261 71.16 4.73 -14.02
N LYS A 262 71.40 5.07 -15.30
CA LYS A 262 70.32 5.30 -16.28
C LYS A 262 69.46 4.05 -16.52
N GLN A 263 70.08 2.87 -16.55
CA GLN A 263 69.35 1.62 -16.66
C GLN A 263 68.48 1.34 -15.43
N LEU A 264 68.99 1.63 -14.23
CA LEU A 264 68.22 1.50 -12.99
C LEU A 264 67.03 2.47 -12.95
N GLU A 265 67.22 3.72 -13.33
CA GLU A 265 66.15 4.72 -13.42
C GLU A 265 65.05 4.25 -14.39
N LEU A 266 65.42 3.78 -15.59
CA LEU A 266 64.46 3.26 -16.56
C LEU A 266 63.69 2.05 -16.00
N LEU A 267 64.37 1.12 -15.34
CA LEU A 267 63.72 -0.03 -14.70
C LEU A 267 62.78 0.40 -13.58
N GLU A 268 63.16 1.38 -12.77
CA GLU A 268 62.32 1.92 -11.70
C GLU A 268 61.05 2.55 -12.27
N ASP A 269 61.16 3.32 -13.35
CA ASP A 269 60.02 3.93 -14.04
C ASP A 269 59.08 2.89 -14.65
N ILE A 270 59.63 1.83 -15.26
CA ILE A 270 58.84 0.70 -15.76
C ILE A 270 58.09 0.02 -14.60
N VAL A 271 58.75 -0.21 -13.45
CA VAL A 271 58.10 -0.80 -12.28
C VAL A 271 56.99 0.09 -11.73
N LYS A 272 57.20 1.42 -11.66
CA LYS A 272 56.16 2.38 -11.25
C LYS A 272 54.97 2.34 -12.20
N ALA A 273 55.20 2.35 -13.51
CA ALA A 273 54.15 2.24 -14.53
C ALA A 273 53.40 0.89 -14.44
N MET A 274 54.11 -0.22 -14.22
CA MET A 274 53.46 -1.51 -14.00
C MET A 274 52.60 -1.52 -12.73
N ALA A 275 53.05 -0.85 -11.66
CA ALA A 275 52.29 -0.75 -10.42
C ALA A 275 51.02 0.11 -10.58
N THR A 276 51.08 1.21 -11.34
CA THR A 276 49.88 2.00 -11.68
C THR A 276 48.91 1.20 -12.52
N HIS A 277 49.37 0.57 -13.61
CA HIS A 277 48.53 -0.30 -14.42
C HIS A 277 47.90 -1.45 -13.62
N ARG A 278 48.65 -2.10 -12.72
CA ARG A 278 48.11 -3.15 -11.84
C ARG A 278 46.99 -2.62 -10.94
N ARG A 279 47.12 -1.39 -10.44
CA ARG A 279 46.06 -0.73 -9.64
C ARG A 279 44.83 -0.46 -10.51
N ASP A 280 45.02 0.07 -11.71
CA ASP A 280 43.93 0.36 -12.66
C ASP A 280 43.18 -0.91 -13.06
N TYR A 281 43.90 -1.97 -13.46
CA TYR A 281 43.30 -3.27 -13.76
C TYR A 281 42.57 -3.86 -12.56
N ARG A 282 43.11 -3.75 -11.35
CA ARG A 282 42.39 -4.17 -10.13
C ARG A 282 41.09 -3.39 -9.96
N GLN A 283 41.09 -2.09 -10.20
CA GLN A 283 39.89 -1.26 -10.10
C GLN A 283 38.84 -1.67 -11.16
N VAL A 284 39.27 -1.92 -12.41
CA VAL A 284 38.40 -2.42 -13.48
C VAL A 284 37.81 -3.78 -13.11
N ILE A 285 38.62 -4.72 -12.61
CA ILE A 285 38.16 -6.04 -12.15
C ILE A 285 37.11 -5.88 -11.05
N LEU A 286 37.32 -5.00 -10.06
CA LEU A 286 36.34 -4.76 -9.00
C LEU A 286 35.02 -4.20 -9.55
N ARG A 287 35.08 -3.22 -10.47
CA ARG A 287 33.87 -2.66 -11.12
C ARG A 287 33.12 -3.71 -11.93
N LEU A 288 33.83 -4.52 -12.72
CA LEU A 288 33.24 -5.62 -13.48
C LEU A 288 32.63 -6.68 -12.55
N THR A 289 33.32 -7.05 -11.48
CA THR A 289 32.83 -8.01 -10.48
C THR A 289 31.55 -7.49 -9.83
N GLN A 290 31.49 -6.21 -9.48
CA GLN A 290 30.29 -5.59 -8.91
C GLN A 290 29.14 -5.57 -9.92
N LYS A 291 29.42 -5.29 -11.20
CA LYS A 291 28.42 -5.35 -12.27
C LYS A 291 27.86 -6.76 -12.42
N CYS A 292 28.72 -7.79 -12.47
CA CYS A 292 28.29 -9.18 -12.55
C CYS A 292 27.43 -9.58 -11.33
N ARG A 293 27.77 -9.11 -10.12
CA ARG A 293 26.93 -9.36 -8.93
C ARG A 293 25.54 -8.74 -9.06
N LYS A 294 25.44 -7.50 -9.54
CA LYS A 294 24.15 -6.83 -9.78
C LYS A 294 23.31 -7.56 -10.83
N GLU A 295 23.95 -7.97 -11.93
CA GLU A 295 23.28 -8.75 -12.98
C GLU A 295 22.80 -10.11 -12.46
N GLN A 296 23.59 -10.76 -11.60
CA GLN A 296 23.21 -12.02 -10.96
C GLN A 296 22.02 -11.85 -10.01
N GLN A 297 22.02 -10.80 -9.18
CA GLN A 297 20.88 -10.46 -8.32
C GLN A 297 19.61 -10.22 -9.15
N GLY A 298 19.71 -9.44 -10.23
CA GLY A 298 18.58 -9.21 -11.12
C GLY A 298 18.07 -10.49 -11.81
N ARG A 299 18.97 -11.44 -12.13
CA ARG A 299 18.57 -12.77 -12.64
C ARG A 299 17.84 -13.58 -11.57
N GLU A 300 18.34 -13.59 -10.34
CA GLU A 300 17.71 -14.30 -9.22
C GLU A 300 16.31 -13.73 -8.91
N GLU A 301 16.16 -12.41 -8.92
CA GLU A 301 14.86 -11.74 -8.77
C GLU A 301 13.92 -12.09 -9.93
N ALA A 302 14.41 -12.08 -11.17
CA ALA A 302 13.62 -12.48 -12.34
C ALA A 302 13.18 -13.95 -12.29
N GLU A 303 14.05 -14.85 -11.81
CA GLU A 303 13.72 -16.26 -11.60
C GLU A 303 12.66 -16.42 -10.50
N GLN A 304 12.76 -15.68 -9.38
CA GLN A 304 11.75 -15.68 -8.31
C GLN A 304 10.39 -15.18 -8.83
N LEU A 305 10.38 -14.08 -9.59
CA LEU A 305 9.17 -13.57 -10.22
C LEU A 305 8.61 -14.56 -11.25
N GLY A 306 9.46 -15.22 -12.03
CA GLY A 306 9.05 -16.26 -12.97
C GLY A 306 8.38 -17.44 -12.28
N LEU A 307 8.91 -17.90 -11.15
CA LEU A 307 8.29 -18.94 -10.32
C LEU A 307 6.91 -18.48 -9.80
N LEU A 308 6.81 -17.25 -9.28
CA LEU A 308 5.56 -16.71 -8.77
C LEU A 308 4.50 -16.54 -9.87
N LEU A 309 4.91 -16.08 -11.07
CA LEU A 309 4.04 -16.03 -12.25
C LEU A 309 3.56 -17.42 -12.64
N SER A 310 4.45 -18.43 -12.68
CA SER A 310 4.06 -19.80 -12.99
C SER A 310 3.05 -20.38 -11.99
N GLN A 311 3.18 -20.04 -10.70
CA GLN A 311 2.22 -20.42 -9.66
C GLN A 311 0.86 -19.73 -9.88
N LEU A 312 0.88 -18.43 -10.20
CA LEU A 312 -0.35 -17.68 -10.52
C LEU A 312 -1.04 -18.22 -11.77
N GLU A 313 -0.30 -18.55 -12.81
CA GLU A 313 -0.84 -19.17 -14.03
C GLU A 313 -1.48 -20.53 -13.73
N GLN A 314 -0.84 -21.36 -12.90
CA GLN A 314 -1.44 -22.63 -12.44
C GLN A 314 -2.74 -22.40 -11.66
N ASN A 315 -2.76 -21.42 -10.76
CA ASN A 315 -3.96 -21.05 -10.00
C ASN A 315 -5.08 -20.54 -10.90
N LEU A 316 -4.76 -19.72 -11.90
CA LEU A 316 -5.74 -19.23 -12.89
C LEU A 316 -6.31 -20.37 -13.72
N LEU A 317 -5.47 -21.30 -14.18
CA LEU A 317 -5.92 -22.48 -14.91
C LEU A 317 -6.80 -23.37 -14.03
N GLN A 318 -6.47 -23.53 -12.75
CA GLN A 318 -7.29 -24.27 -11.80
C GLN A 318 -8.65 -23.59 -11.60
N LEU A 319 -8.66 -22.28 -11.39
CA LEU A 319 -9.89 -21.50 -11.22
C LEU A 319 -10.76 -21.53 -12.48
N GLN A 320 -10.17 -21.55 -13.68
CA GLN A 320 -10.91 -21.71 -14.93
C GLN A 320 -11.59 -23.08 -15.01
N LYS A 321 -10.88 -24.16 -14.66
CA LYS A 321 -11.47 -25.52 -14.59
C LYS A 321 -12.60 -25.58 -13.57
N ASP A 322 -12.41 -24.98 -12.40
CA ASP A 322 -13.44 -24.94 -11.35
C ASP A 322 -14.66 -24.16 -11.82
N LYS A 323 -14.46 -23.02 -12.51
CA LYS A 323 -15.54 -22.22 -13.11
C LYS A 323 -16.31 -23.02 -14.18
N GLU A 324 -15.63 -23.78 -15.03
CA GLU A 324 -16.27 -24.65 -16.02
C GLU A 324 -17.06 -25.78 -15.35
N ALA A 325 -16.49 -26.42 -14.33
CA ALA A 325 -17.19 -27.45 -13.55
C ALA A 325 -18.47 -26.91 -12.89
N LEU A 326 -18.39 -25.74 -12.26
CA LEU A 326 -19.55 -25.07 -11.65
C LEU A 326 -20.60 -24.67 -12.70
N ARG A 327 -20.18 -24.24 -13.89
CA ARG A 327 -21.11 -23.97 -15.01
C ARG A 327 -21.84 -25.24 -15.44
N CYS A 328 -21.13 -26.35 -15.64
CA CYS A 328 -21.73 -27.64 -15.96
C CYS A 328 -22.72 -28.09 -14.88
N GLN A 329 -22.38 -27.92 -13.60
CA GLN A 329 -23.26 -28.26 -12.49
C GLN A 329 -24.52 -27.38 -12.46
N ARG A 330 -24.36 -26.07 -12.67
CA ARG A 330 -25.50 -25.14 -12.79
C ARG A 330 -26.42 -25.55 -13.95
N ASP A 331 -25.85 -25.87 -15.10
CA ASP A 331 -26.65 -26.24 -16.28
C ASP A 331 -27.38 -27.58 -16.07
N GLN A 332 -26.77 -28.53 -15.37
CA GLN A 332 -27.45 -29.76 -14.93
C GLN A 332 -28.60 -29.48 -13.96
N LEU A 333 -28.40 -28.61 -12.97
CA LEU A 333 -29.45 -28.23 -12.03
C LEU A 333 -30.59 -27.47 -12.70
N ASN A 334 -30.27 -26.60 -13.67
CA ASN A 334 -31.28 -25.89 -14.47
C ASN A 334 -32.12 -26.87 -15.28
N LEU A 335 -31.50 -27.85 -15.96
CA LEU A 335 -32.22 -28.92 -16.67
C LEU A 335 -33.12 -29.72 -15.72
N GLN A 336 -32.65 -30.04 -14.51
CA GLN A 336 -33.47 -30.70 -13.50
C GLN A 336 -34.64 -29.82 -13.05
N ALA A 337 -34.42 -28.52 -12.85
CA ALA A 337 -35.47 -27.57 -12.48
C ALA A 337 -36.51 -27.42 -13.58
N GLU A 338 -36.09 -27.31 -14.85
CA GLU A 338 -36.98 -27.26 -16.02
C GLU A 338 -37.81 -28.54 -16.14
N LEU A 339 -37.21 -29.72 -15.94
CA LEU A 339 -37.93 -30.99 -15.92
C LEU A 339 -38.97 -31.05 -14.79
N GLN A 340 -38.62 -30.60 -13.59
CA GLN A 340 -39.55 -30.54 -12.46
C GLN A 340 -40.66 -29.52 -12.69
N GLN A 341 -40.35 -28.38 -13.31
CA GLN A 341 -41.33 -27.37 -13.67
C GLN A 341 -42.29 -27.87 -14.75
N ALA A 342 -41.78 -28.56 -15.78
CA ALA A 342 -42.60 -29.18 -16.81
C ALA A 342 -43.53 -30.26 -16.21
N LYS A 343 -43.01 -31.10 -15.31
CA LYS A 343 -43.84 -32.07 -14.56
C LYS A 343 -44.88 -31.38 -13.70
N ALA A 344 -44.53 -30.30 -13.01
CA ALA A 344 -45.48 -29.53 -12.20
C ALA A 344 -46.58 -28.90 -13.06
N GLN A 345 -46.23 -28.39 -14.25
CA GLN A 345 -47.19 -27.87 -15.22
C GLN A 345 -48.10 -28.97 -15.76
N GLN A 346 -47.57 -30.15 -16.09
CA GLN A 346 -48.37 -31.31 -16.51
C GLN A 346 -49.36 -31.73 -15.42
N LEU A 347 -48.89 -31.89 -14.18
CA LEU A 347 -49.76 -32.22 -13.04
C LEU A 347 -50.81 -31.13 -12.77
N GLN A 348 -50.47 -29.86 -12.97
CA GLN A 348 -51.44 -28.77 -12.88
C GLN A 348 -52.50 -28.86 -13.97
N GLN A 349 -52.12 -29.17 -15.21
CA GLN A 349 -53.06 -29.38 -16.32
C GLN A 349 -53.99 -30.55 -16.02
N GLU A 350 -53.46 -31.72 -15.66
CA GLU A 350 -54.23 -32.89 -15.26
C GLU A 350 -55.21 -32.56 -14.13
N LEU A 351 -54.76 -31.83 -13.10
CA LEU A 351 -55.61 -31.41 -11.99
C LEU A 351 -56.70 -30.42 -12.42
N THR A 352 -56.44 -29.55 -13.40
CA THR A 352 -57.49 -28.68 -13.95
C THR A 352 -58.49 -29.44 -14.81
N GLU A 353 -58.06 -30.46 -15.55
CA GLU A 353 -58.96 -31.35 -16.29
C GLU A 353 -59.82 -32.17 -15.34
N GLU A 354 -59.21 -32.79 -14.32
CA GLU A 354 -59.92 -33.47 -13.24
C GLU A 354 -60.93 -32.54 -12.53
N ARG A 355 -60.56 -31.28 -12.26
CA ARG A 355 -61.50 -30.29 -11.71
C ARG A 355 -62.65 -29.97 -12.65
N LYS A 356 -62.40 -29.85 -13.97
CA LYS A 356 -63.46 -29.63 -14.97
C LYS A 356 -64.39 -30.83 -15.06
N VAL A 357 -63.83 -32.05 -15.07
CA VAL A 357 -64.60 -33.30 -15.03
C VAL A 357 -65.44 -33.36 -13.77
N ARG A 358 -64.85 -33.11 -12.58
CA ARG A 358 -65.60 -33.03 -11.32
C ARG A 358 -66.71 -32.00 -11.36
N ALA A 359 -66.45 -30.78 -11.83
CA ALA A 359 -67.48 -29.75 -11.96
C ALA A 359 -68.60 -30.17 -12.92
N SER A 360 -68.27 -30.84 -14.03
CA SER A 360 -69.28 -31.37 -14.96
C SER A 360 -70.10 -32.51 -14.35
N LEU A 361 -69.47 -33.38 -13.55
CA LEU A 361 -70.15 -34.44 -12.81
C LEU A 361 -71.02 -33.86 -11.69
N GLU A 362 -70.53 -32.87 -10.95
CA GLU A 362 -71.32 -32.12 -9.95
C GLU A 362 -72.53 -31.47 -10.62
N MET A 363 -72.36 -30.77 -11.74
CA MET A 363 -73.50 -30.22 -12.49
C MET A 363 -74.47 -31.30 -12.98
N ALA A 364 -73.96 -32.45 -13.46
CA ALA A 364 -74.81 -33.55 -13.89
C ALA A 364 -75.56 -34.19 -12.71
N LEU A 365 -74.93 -34.28 -11.54
CA LEU A 365 -75.55 -34.74 -10.29
C LEU A 365 -76.58 -33.75 -9.78
N ASP A 366 -76.30 -32.44 -9.83
CA ASP A 366 -77.24 -31.38 -9.46
C ASP A 366 -78.45 -31.35 -10.42
N GLN A 367 -78.21 -31.51 -11.73
CA GLN A 367 -79.26 -31.64 -12.72
C GLN A 367 -80.06 -32.92 -12.51
N ALA A 368 -79.42 -34.06 -12.22
CA ALA A 368 -80.12 -35.30 -11.90
C ALA A 368 -80.91 -35.18 -10.60
N ALA A 369 -80.38 -34.49 -9.59
CA ALA A 369 -81.08 -34.22 -8.33
C ALA A 369 -82.30 -33.30 -8.55
N ALA A 370 -82.17 -32.27 -9.39
CA ALA A 370 -83.28 -31.40 -9.79
C ALA A 370 -84.34 -32.16 -10.60
N PHE A 371 -83.93 -32.98 -11.58
CA PHE A 371 -84.83 -33.86 -12.33
C PHE A 371 -85.54 -34.86 -11.41
N LEU A 372 -84.86 -35.44 -10.42
CA LEU A 372 -85.47 -36.31 -9.42
C LEU A 372 -86.43 -35.54 -8.48
N GLN A 373 -86.13 -34.30 -8.14
CA GLN A 373 -87.04 -33.42 -7.39
C GLN A 373 -88.29 -33.09 -8.22
N ASP A 374 -88.15 -32.81 -9.52
CA ASP A 374 -89.27 -32.57 -10.44
C ASP A 374 -90.15 -33.82 -10.62
N ILE A 375 -89.55 -35.01 -10.72
CA ILE A 375 -90.27 -36.29 -10.78
C ILE A 375 -91.06 -36.55 -9.48
N LEU A 376 -90.49 -36.18 -8.32
CA LEU A 376 -91.15 -36.38 -7.03
C LEU A 376 -92.22 -35.32 -6.72
N GLN A 377 -92.12 -34.10 -7.29
CA GLN A 377 -93.13 -33.05 -7.15
C GLN A 377 -94.35 -33.24 -8.07
N GLN A 378 -94.25 -34.07 -9.11
CA GLN A 378 -95.34 -34.41 -10.02
C GLN A 378 -96.12 -35.67 -9.62
N ARG A 379 -96.37 -35.89 -8.33
CA ARG A 379 -97.26 -36.97 -7.86
C ARG A 379 -98.64 -36.42 -7.46
N PRO A 380 -99.69 -36.54 -8.29
CA PRO A 380 -101.05 -36.37 -7.84
C PRO A 380 -101.53 -37.58 -7.01
N PRO A 381 -102.54 -37.37 -6.14
CA PRO A 381 -103.16 -38.43 -5.34
C PRO A 381 -104.00 -39.34 -6.23
N GLU A 382 -104.03 -40.62 -5.85
CA GLU A 382 -104.87 -41.66 -6.45
C GLU A 382 -106.35 -41.31 -6.28
N GLU A 383 -107.13 -41.34 -7.36
CA GLU A 383 -108.43 -42.04 -7.44
C GLU A 383 -109.09 -41.96 -8.84
N GLU A 384 -109.54 -43.14 -9.26
CA GLU A 384 -110.72 -43.52 -10.05
C GLU A 384 -110.89 -43.19 -11.55
N ASP A 385 -110.94 -44.31 -12.30
CA ASP A 385 -111.71 -44.61 -13.50
C ASP A 385 -111.38 -43.97 -14.86
N GLY A 386 -110.96 -44.85 -15.77
CA GLY A 386 -111.04 -44.68 -17.22
C GLY A 386 -109.69 -44.53 -17.90
N ASP A 387 -109.34 -45.56 -18.66
CA ASP A 387 -108.24 -45.64 -19.61
C ASP A 387 -106.81 -45.78 -19.08
N PHE A 388 -106.12 -46.74 -19.71
CA PHE A 388 -104.77 -47.16 -19.43
C PHE A 388 -103.84 -45.96 -19.27
N ASP A 389 -103.44 -45.69 -18.04
CA ASP A 389 -102.33 -44.77 -17.78
C ASP A 389 -100.98 -45.45 -18.05
N ILE A 390 -100.91 -46.11 -19.20
CA ILE A 390 -99.67 -46.38 -19.94
C ILE A 390 -98.99 -45.04 -20.21
N GLY A 391 -99.73 -43.92 -20.30
CA GLY A 391 -99.17 -42.57 -20.42
C GLY A 391 -98.20 -42.21 -19.29
N TYR A 392 -98.63 -42.28 -18.04
CA TYR A 392 -97.81 -41.95 -16.87
C TYR A 392 -96.69 -42.98 -16.64
N HIS A 393 -96.95 -44.28 -16.80
CA HIS A 393 -95.89 -45.30 -16.69
C HIS A 393 -94.87 -45.26 -17.84
N LEU A 394 -95.29 -44.92 -19.06
CA LEU A 394 -94.39 -44.75 -20.22
C LEU A 394 -93.64 -43.42 -20.12
N GLN A 395 -94.26 -42.34 -19.66
CA GLN A 395 -93.57 -41.08 -19.37
C GLN A 395 -92.60 -41.23 -18.19
N HIS A 396 -92.97 -41.90 -17.11
CA HIS A 396 -92.05 -42.18 -16.00
C HIS A 396 -90.91 -43.12 -16.43
N ARG A 397 -91.17 -44.13 -17.26
CA ARG A 397 -90.14 -45.00 -17.85
C ARG A 397 -89.26 -44.25 -18.86
N GLN A 398 -89.80 -43.33 -19.65
CA GLN A 398 -89.03 -42.46 -20.55
C GLN A 398 -88.21 -41.44 -19.78
N MET A 399 -88.73 -40.83 -18.71
CA MET A 399 -88.00 -39.90 -17.85
C MET A 399 -86.89 -40.60 -17.07
N LEU A 400 -87.13 -41.82 -16.56
CA LEU A 400 -86.07 -42.64 -15.97
C LEU A 400 -85.06 -43.12 -17.02
N GLN A 401 -85.49 -43.47 -18.24
CA GLN A 401 -84.56 -43.79 -19.34
C GLN A 401 -83.75 -42.56 -19.78
N GLN A 402 -84.32 -41.36 -19.78
CA GLN A 402 -83.63 -40.10 -20.03
C GLN A 402 -82.65 -39.77 -18.90
N LEU A 403 -83.01 -40.00 -17.63
CA LEU A 403 -82.10 -39.87 -16.49
C LEU A 403 -80.92 -40.85 -16.59
N LEU A 404 -81.19 -42.10 -16.98
CA LEU A 404 -80.18 -43.13 -17.16
C LEU A 404 -79.28 -42.84 -18.38
N ALA A 405 -79.81 -42.26 -19.46
CA ALA A 405 -79.03 -41.77 -20.59
C ALA A 405 -78.17 -40.54 -20.23
N MET A 406 -78.70 -39.61 -19.44
CA MET A 406 -77.97 -38.44 -18.94
C MET A 406 -76.82 -38.86 -18.01
N LEU A 407 -77.09 -39.72 -17.02
CA LEU A 407 -76.06 -40.27 -16.12
C LEU A 407 -75.07 -41.19 -16.87
N GLY A 408 -75.54 -41.93 -17.89
CA GLY A 408 -74.70 -42.72 -18.79
C GLY A 408 -73.76 -41.88 -19.65
N SER A 409 -74.21 -40.70 -20.11
CA SER A 409 -73.37 -39.75 -20.85
C SER A 409 -72.35 -39.04 -19.95
N ALA A 410 -72.68 -38.79 -18.68
CA ALA A 410 -71.78 -38.19 -17.70
C ALA A 410 -70.71 -39.20 -17.18
N THR A 411 -71.05 -40.48 -17.06
CA THR A 411 -70.11 -41.55 -16.67
C THR A 411 -69.23 -42.04 -17.82
N GLY A 412 -69.62 -41.80 -19.07
CA GLY A 412 -68.81 -42.07 -20.27
C GLY A 412 -67.57 -41.17 -20.44
N LEU A 413 -67.39 -40.15 -19.61
CA LEU A 413 -66.18 -39.31 -19.57
C LEU A 413 -65.01 -39.97 -18.83
N ARG A 414 -65.19 -41.16 -18.24
CA ARG A 414 -64.13 -41.91 -17.59
C ARG A 414 -63.77 -43.15 -18.40
N SER A 415 -62.85 -42.99 -19.35
CA SER A 415 -62.08 -44.12 -19.90
C SER A 415 -61.06 -44.58 -18.85
N PRO A 416 -60.75 -45.89 -18.73
CA PRO A 416 -59.77 -46.38 -17.78
C PRO A 416 -58.41 -45.75 -18.10
N MET A 417 -57.81 -45.21 -17.05
CA MET A 417 -56.40 -44.83 -16.99
C MET A 417 -55.56 -46.03 -17.45
N GLU A 418 -55.20 -46.03 -18.74
CA GLU A 418 -54.25 -46.98 -19.29
C GLU A 418 -52.87 -46.60 -18.77
N SER A 419 -52.35 -47.50 -17.93
CA SER A 419 -50.96 -47.50 -17.47
C SER A 419 -50.02 -47.53 -18.67
N GLN A 420 -49.59 -46.37 -19.15
CA GLN A 420 -48.46 -46.26 -20.05
C GLN A 420 -47.17 -46.12 -19.23
N SER A 421 -46.49 -47.26 -19.10
CA SER A 421 -45.04 -47.39 -19.20
C SER A 421 -44.20 -46.25 -18.63
N TRP A 422 -43.80 -46.38 -17.36
CA TRP A 422 -42.54 -45.82 -16.92
C TRP A 422 -41.40 -46.55 -17.66
N GLY A 423 -40.78 -45.84 -18.60
CA GLY A 423 -39.53 -46.25 -19.22
C GLY A 423 -39.22 -45.41 -20.46
N PRO A 424 -38.19 -44.55 -20.39
CA PRO A 424 -37.05 -44.75 -21.28
C PRO A 424 -35.71 -44.59 -20.54
N LYS A 425 -34.85 -45.62 -20.58
CA LYS A 425 -33.80 -45.88 -21.58
C LYS A 425 -32.44 -45.41 -21.06
N GLU A 426 -31.66 -46.40 -20.64
CA GLU A 426 -30.22 -46.39 -20.89
C GLU A 426 -30.00 -46.25 -22.40
N SER A 427 -29.20 -45.25 -22.79
CA SER A 427 -28.47 -45.25 -24.05
C SER A 427 -27.00 -45.03 -23.73
N GLN A 428 -26.25 -46.11 -23.90
CA GLN A 428 -24.81 -46.18 -23.99
C GLN A 428 -24.28 -45.46 -25.24
N TYR A 429 -22.94 -45.49 -25.34
CA TYR A 429 -22.03 -44.97 -26.39
C TYR A 429 -21.59 -43.52 -26.13
N SER A 430 -20.31 -43.20 -25.95
CA SER A 430 -19.06 -43.84 -26.39
C SER A 430 -17.92 -43.41 -25.45
N SER A 431 -17.16 -44.35 -24.87
CA SER A 431 -15.83 -44.74 -25.38
C SER A 431 -15.01 -43.57 -25.91
N THR A 432 -13.98 -43.14 -25.16
CA THR A 432 -12.61 -42.96 -25.65
C THR A 432 -11.68 -42.84 -24.43
N GLN A 433 -10.94 -43.91 -24.17
CA GLN A 433 -9.72 -43.89 -23.37
C GLN A 433 -8.62 -43.08 -24.11
N PRO A 434 -7.53 -42.70 -23.43
CA PRO A 434 -6.74 -41.48 -23.70
C PRO A 434 -5.84 -41.62 -24.94
N PRO A 435 -5.39 -40.52 -25.56
CA PRO A 435 -4.26 -40.61 -26.46
C PRO A 435 -2.97 -40.69 -25.62
N LYS A 436 -2.41 -41.89 -25.54
CA LYS A 436 -0.95 -42.06 -25.54
C LYS A 436 -0.45 -41.63 -26.92
N ALA A 437 0.03 -40.39 -27.04
CA ALA A 437 1.08 -40.07 -27.99
C ALA A 437 2.43 -40.33 -27.31
N ARG A 438 3.14 -41.31 -27.86
CA ARG A 438 4.49 -41.71 -27.50
C ARG A 438 5.47 -40.54 -27.64
N SER A 439 6.47 -40.59 -26.76
CA SER A 439 7.88 -40.30 -27.01
C SER A 439 8.23 -38.95 -27.66
N LEU A 440 8.81 -38.06 -26.85
CA LEU A 440 10.11 -37.41 -27.14
C LEU A 440 10.58 -36.61 -25.90
N GLN A 441 10.65 -37.25 -24.73
CA GLN A 441 11.23 -36.60 -23.54
C GLN A 441 11.96 -37.59 -22.63
N GLN A 442 12.63 -38.56 -23.25
CA GLN A 442 13.54 -39.48 -22.55
C GLN A 442 14.84 -39.71 -23.34
N GLN A 443 15.31 -38.69 -24.08
CA GLN A 443 16.57 -38.73 -24.82
C GLN A 443 17.36 -37.41 -24.82
N LEU A 444 17.12 -36.52 -23.85
CA LEU A 444 17.97 -35.34 -23.60
C LEU A 444 18.51 -35.30 -22.15
N SER A 445 18.73 -36.47 -21.57
CA SER A 445 19.51 -36.66 -20.34
C SER A 445 21.03 -36.71 -20.59
N ALA A 446 21.54 -36.13 -21.68
CA ALA A 446 22.96 -36.18 -22.03
C ALA A 446 23.55 -34.86 -22.56
N ILE A 447 23.09 -33.71 -22.05
CA ILE A 447 23.83 -32.44 -22.23
C ILE A 447 24.45 -32.09 -20.88
N LYS A 448 25.75 -32.37 -20.76
CA LYS A 448 26.57 -31.97 -19.62
C LYS A 448 26.46 -30.46 -19.43
N ARG A 449 26.19 -30.04 -18.18
CA ARG A 449 26.37 -28.66 -17.75
C ARG A 449 27.82 -28.25 -18.01
N TYR A 450 28.01 -27.11 -18.65
CA TYR A 450 29.31 -26.48 -18.80
C TYR A 450 29.97 -26.31 -17.43
N GLN A 451 31.19 -26.83 -17.27
CA GLN A 451 32.07 -26.46 -16.17
C GLN A 451 32.86 -25.22 -16.57
N LEU A 452 33.07 -24.34 -15.60
CA LEU A 452 33.84 -23.11 -15.75
C LEU A 452 35.28 -23.45 -16.19
N GLY A 453 35.67 -23.11 -17.42
CA GLY A 453 37.07 -23.23 -17.87
C GLY A 453 37.34 -23.67 -19.32
N ASP A 454 36.32 -24.02 -20.11
CA ASP A 454 36.54 -24.56 -21.46
C ASP A 454 36.26 -23.53 -22.57
N LEU A 455 37.21 -22.62 -22.77
CA LEU A 455 37.34 -21.83 -23.99
C LEU A 455 38.80 -21.91 -24.43
N GLY A 456 39.03 -22.67 -25.49
CA GLY A 456 40.34 -22.99 -26.03
C GLY A 456 41.19 -21.75 -26.33
N LEU A 457 42.22 -21.55 -25.52
CA LEU A 457 43.46 -20.86 -25.86
C LEU A 457 44.62 -21.58 -25.15
N VAL A 458 45.45 -22.26 -25.96
CA VAL A 458 46.79 -22.82 -25.68
C VAL A 458 46.87 -24.01 -24.69
N PRO A 459 47.39 -25.19 -25.13
CA PRO A 459 47.66 -26.33 -24.25
C PRO A 459 48.71 -26.00 -23.19
N ARG A 460 48.38 -26.15 -21.90
CA ARG A 460 49.39 -26.24 -20.85
C ARG A 460 50.03 -27.63 -20.91
N ARG A 461 51.34 -27.66 -21.22
CA ARG A 461 52.16 -28.86 -21.03
C ARG A 461 52.10 -29.29 -19.57
N THR A 462 51.76 -30.55 -19.37
CA THR A 462 51.87 -31.28 -18.12
C THR A 462 53.29 -31.19 -17.55
N HIS A 463 53.33 -31.03 -16.23
CA HIS A 463 54.45 -31.24 -15.32
C HIS A 463 55.60 -32.09 -15.91
N ILE A 464 56.72 -31.44 -16.22
CA ILE A 464 58.03 -32.09 -16.28
C ILE A 464 58.68 -31.75 -14.93
N PRO A 465 59.07 -32.73 -14.10
CA PRO A 465 59.84 -32.42 -12.89
C PRO A 465 61.19 -31.82 -13.31
N PRO A 466 61.66 -30.72 -12.70
CA PRO A 466 62.94 -30.14 -13.05
C PRO A 466 64.08 -31.09 -12.67
N ASN A 467 65.01 -31.25 -13.62
CA ASN A 467 66.27 -31.98 -13.46
C ASN A 467 67.08 -31.39 -12.27
N PRO A 468 67.59 -32.20 -11.33
CA PRO A 468 68.27 -31.72 -10.12
C PRO A 468 69.59 -30.95 -10.34
N GLU A 469 70.09 -30.82 -11.57
CA GLU A 469 71.38 -30.15 -11.85
C GLU A 469 71.25 -28.65 -12.16
N ASP A 470 70.06 -28.16 -12.55
CA ASP A 470 69.86 -26.75 -12.96
C ASP A 470 69.59 -25.78 -11.79
N LEU A 471 69.52 -26.28 -10.54
CA LEU A 471 69.29 -25.46 -9.34
C LEU A 471 70.56 -25.11 -8.57
N ARG A 472 71.75 -25.48 -9.06
CA ARG A 472 73.03 -25.22 -8.37
C ARG A 472 73.63 -23.82 -8.59
N LEU A 473 72.97 -22.92 -9.33
CA LEU A 473 73.54 -21.61 -9.69
C LEU A 473 72.74 -20.39 -9.20
N LEU A 474 71.81 -20.55 -8.25
CA LEU A 474 71.15 -19.40 -7.62
C LEU A 474 71.34 -19.39 -6.10
N SER A 475 71.95 -18.31 -5.66
CA SER A 475 72.62 -18.08 -4.39
C SER A 475 71.68 -17.77 -3.20
N HIS A 476 71.82 -18.59 -2.16
CA HIS A 476 71.90 -18.30 -0.71
C HIS A 476 70.97 -17.33 0.04
N THR A 477 69.98 -16.67 -0.55
CA THR A 477 69.23 -15.60 0.16
C THR A 477 67.72 -15.80 0.26
N THR A 478 67.26 -17.01 0.60
CA THR A 478 65.91 -17.17 1.16
C THR A 478 65.81 -18.43 2.02
N ARG A 479 66.56 -18.48 3.11
CA ARG A 479 66.32 -19.44 4.19
C ARG A 479 66.16 -18.63 5.47
N MET A 480 65.01 -18.79 6.12
CA MET A 480 64.74 -18.74 7.56
C MET A 480 63.39 -18.06 7.86
N ARG A 481 62.47 -18.87 8.40
CA ARG A 481 61.34 -18.44 9.23
C ARG A 481 61.49 -19.11 10.59
N ALA A 482 61.38 -18.27 11.63
CA ALA A 482 61.06 -18.51 13.05
C ALA A 482 62.02 -19.34 13.91
N LEU A 483 62.52 -18.72 14.99
CA LEU A 483 62.32 -19.14 16.39
C LEU A 483 62.69 -17.99 17.34
N HIS A 484 62.04 -17.96 18.51
CA HIS A 484 62.07 -16.92 19.55
C HIS A 484 63.33 -16.88 20.42
N SER A 485 63.52 -15.71 21.06
CA SER A 485 63.93 -15.46 22.47
C SER A 485 65.30 -14.82 22.75
N HIS A 486 65.22 -13.65 23.43
CA HIS A 486 66.19 -12.99 24.32
C HIS A 486 67.44 -12.34 23.66
N ARG A 487 68.01 -11.22 24.12
CA ARG A 487 67.72 -10.19 25.13
C ARG A 487 68.83 -9.13 24.98
N ASN A 488 68.46 -7.85 25.12
CA ASN A 488 69.27 -6.65 25.47
C ASN A 488 70.19 -5.90 24.47
N GLU A 489 70.07 -4.57 24.60
CA GLU A 489 71.05 -3.47 24.41
C GLU A 489 71.41 -3.10 22.96
N GLU A 490 71.53 -1.84 22.53
CA GLU A 490 71.26 -0.49 23.02
C GLU A 490 71.63 0.44 21.83
N ILE A 491 71.01 1.62 21.72
CA ILE A 491 71.62 2.86 21.18
C ILE A 491 71.77 3.03 19.64
N HIS A 492 70.81 3.81 19.09
CA HIS A 492 70.97 5.10 18.36
C HIS A 492 71.46 5.25 16.89
N ILE A 493 70.71 6.14 16.22
CA ILE A 493 71.04 7.15 15.17
C ILE A 493 70.98 6.64 13.71
N SER A 494 69.97 7.03 12.92
CA SER A 494 69.73 8.30 12.18
C SER A 494 70.53 8.43 10.89
N ASP A 495 69.82 8.45 9.76
CA ASP A 495 70.23 9.07 8.49
C ASP A 495 69.17 10.13 8.11
N PRO A 496 69.55 11.37 7.77
CA PRO A 496 68.65 12.42 7.28
C PRO A 496 68.85 12.62 5.75
N PRO A 497 68.36 13.69 5.08
CA PRO A 497 67.39 13.55 4.01
C PRO A 497 67.90 14.02 2.62
N LYS A 498 67.10 13.72 1.60
CA LYS A 498 67.29 14.11 0.20
C LYS A 498 66.95 15.59 -0.05
N MET A 499 67.95 16.29 -0.60
CA MET A 499 67.90 17.22 -1.74
C MET A 499 66.93 18.41 -1.77
N ILE A 500 67.56 19.58 -1.68
CA ILE A 500 67.10 20.91 -2.10
C ILE A 500 66.97 20.97 -3.64
N LYS A 501 65.86 21.58 -4.10
CA LYS A 501 65.56 21.92 -5.49
C LYS A 501 66.11 23.32 -5.85
N LYS A 502 66.81 23.36 -6.98
CA LYS A 502 66.82 24.40 -8.06
C LYS A 502 67.33 25.81 -7.72
N PHE A 503 68.57 26.06 -8.17
CA PHE A 503 69.06 27.38 -8.59
C PHE A 503 68.43 27.79 -9.93
N SER A 504 68.05 29.05 -10.05
CA SER A 504 67.66 29.72 -11.30
C SER A 504 68.27 31.12 -11.32
N CYS A 505 69.23 31.33 -12.23
CA CYS A 505 69.62 32.61 -12.86
C CYS A 505 70.44 32.21 -14.10
N PRO A 506 70.21 32.81 -15.28
CA PRO A 506 70.94 34.04 -15.58
C PRO A 506 70.19 35.05 -16.46
N GLU A 507 70.42 36.35 -16.26
CA GLU A 507 70.42 37.34 -17.34
C GLU A 507 71.19 38.59 -16.89
N VAL A 508 72.37 38.81 -17.48
CA VAL A 508 73.10 40.07 -17.40
C VAL A 508 73.29 40.53 -18.84
N SER A 509 72.50 41.53 -19.22
CA SER A 509 72.59 42.22 -20.50
C SER A 509 73.54 43.41 -20.35
N LEU A 510 74.61 43.41 -21.14
CA LEU A 510 75.42 44.58 -21.45
C LEU A 510 74.63 45.51 -22.38
N LEU A 511 74.47 46.80 -22.04
CA LEU A 511 74.77 47.95 -22.93
C LEU A 511 74.46 49.33 -22.31
N SER A 512 75.42 50.26 -22.52
CA SER A 512 75.27 51.71 -22.72
C SER A 512 74.78 52.55 -21.53
N LYS A 513 75.63 53.34 -20.85
CA LYS A 513 76.26 54.60 -21.28
C LYS A 513 77.35 54.99 -20.29
#